data_AF-A0A453BUP4-F1
#
_entry.id   AF-A0A453BUP4-F1
#
_cell.length_a   1.000
_cell.length_b   1.000
_cell.length_c   1.000
_cell.angle_alpha   90.00
_cell.angle_beta   90.00
_cell.angle_gamma   90.00
#
_symmetry.space_group_name_H-M   'P 1'
#
loop_
_entity.id
_entity.type
_entity.pdbx_description
1 polymer ?
#
loop_
_entity_poly.entity_id
_entity_poly.type
_entity_poly.pdbx_seq_one_letter_code
_entity_poly.pdbx_strand_id
1 'polypeptide(L)' 'RWGALAKMNVARRDFACAKVDGTIYAAGGFGSSDNSLSSVEAYDPQQNRWTLIDGLRRPRWG' A
#
# COMPACT_ATOMS: atom_id res chain seq x y z
N ARG A 1 0.37 -16.46 -16.33
CA ARG A 1 1.40 -16.96 -15.39
C ARG A 1 1.64 -15.88 -14.35
N TRP A 2 1.71 -16.22 -13.06
CA TRP A 2 2.06 -15.23 -12.03
C TRP A 2 3.55 -14.91 -12.07
N GLY A 3 3.87 -13.63 -11.86
CA GLY A 3 5.24 -13.11 -11.80
C GLY A 3 5.36 -12.12 -10.65
N ALA A 4 6.55 -12.02 -10.07
CA ALA A 4 6.82 -11.06 -9.00
C ALA A 4 6.84 -9.62 -9.56
N LEU A 5 6.22 -8.70 -8.82
CA LEU A 5 6.28 -7.26 -9.03
C LEU A 5 7.15 -6.61 -7.95
N ALA A 6 7.37 -5.29 -8.04
CA ALA A 6 8.06 -4.57 -6.99
C ALA A 6 7.35 -4.72 -5.64
N LYS A 7 8.16 -4.82 -4.58
CA LYS A 7 7.71 -4.91 -3.20
C LYS A 7 7.20 -3.55 -2.74
N MET A 8 6.17 -3.56 -1.89
CA MET A 8 5.79 -2.37 -1.11
C MET A 8 6.91 -1.98 -0.15
N ASN A 9 6.93 -0.70 0.24
CA ASN A 9 7.88 -0.13 1.19
C ASN A 9 7.54 -0.55 2.63
N VAL A 10 6.25 -0.72 2.94
CA VAL A 10 5.79 -1.13 4.26
C VAL A 10 5.03 -2.45 4.16
N ALA A 11 5.51 -3.45 4.89
CA ALA A 11 4.81 -4.70 5.06
C ALA A 11 3.46 -4.46 5.74
N ARG A 12 2.38 -4.99 5.16
CA ARG A 12 1.00 -4.76 5.60
C ARG A 12 0.13 -5.99 5.35
N ARG A 13 -0.87 -6.20 6.22
CA ARG A 13 -2.04 -7.07 6.02
C ARG A 13 -3.32 -6.30 6.36
N ASP A 14 -4.50 -6.83 6.03
CA ASP A 14 -5.79 -6.23 6.40
C ASP A 14 -5.92 -4.74 5.99
N PHE A 15 -5.45 -4.41 4.79
CA PHE A 15 -5.42 -3.05 4.23
C PHE A 15 -6.45 -2.87 3.12
N ALA A 16 -6.85 -1.62 2.85
CA ALA A 16 -7.71 -1.29 1.72
C ALA A 16 -6.90 -1.06 0.44
N CYS A 17 -7.41 -1.50 -0.71
CA CYS A 17 -6.79 -1.20 -2.01
C CYS A 17 -7.81 -0.74 -3.06
N ALA A 18 -7.38 0.11 -3.99
CA ALA A 18 -8.19 0.59 -5.10
C ALA A 18 -7.32 0.97 -6.30
N LYS A 19 -7.88 0.88 -7.51
CA LYS A 19 -7.27 1.43 -8.72
C LYS A 19 -7.93 2.78 -9.05
N VAL A 20 -7.14 3.83 -9.21
CA VAL A 20 -7.60 5.17 -9.62
C VAL A 20 -6.65 5.68 -10.71
N ASP A 21 -7.19 6.07 -11.86
CA ASP A 21 -6.43 6.64 -13.00
C ASP A 21 -5.18 5.83 -13.42
N GLY A 22 -5.26 4.50 -13.32
CA GLY A 22 -4.17 3.60 -13.72
C GLY A 22 -3.15 3.29 -12.61
N THR A 23 -3.22 3.98 -11.48
CA THR A 23 -2.39 3.76 -10.29
C THR A 23 -3.13 2.87 -9.28
N ILE A 24 -2.41 1.95 -8.63
CA ILE A 24 -2.98 1.14 -7.54
C ILE A 24 -2.58 1.76 -6.21
N TYR A 25 -3.55 1.97 -5.32
CA TYR A 25 -3.33 2.51 -4.00
C TYR A 25 -3.52 1.42 -2.96
N ALA A 26 -2.64 1.37 -1.97
CA ALA A 26 -2.75 0.54 -0.78
C ALA A 26 -2.73 1.46 0.44
N ALA A 27 -3.78 1.42 1.26
CA ALA A 27 -3.98 2.36 2.36
C ALA A 27 -4.19 1.64 3.70
N GLY A 28 -3.41 2.03 4.70
CA GLY A 28 -3.51 1.51 6.06
C GLY A 28 -3.17 0.02 6.16
N GLY A 29 -3.84 -0.68 7.07
CA GLY A 29 -3.60 -2.08 7.38
C GLY A 29 -2.80 -2.26 8.67
N PHE A 30 -2.42 -3.51 8.91
CA PHE A 30 -1.70 -3.95 10.10
C PHE A 30 -0.27 -4.32 9.74
N GLY A 31 0.69 -3.65 10.37
CA GLY A 31 2.12 -3.79 10.10
C GLY A 31 2.73 -5.04 10.75
N SER A 32 3.99 -5.31 10.42
CA SER A 32 4.76 -6.42 11.00
C SER A 32 5.11 -6.24 12.48
N SER A 33 4.97 -5.02 13.02
CA SER A 33 5.25 -4.67 14.42
C SER A 33 3.98 -4.60 15.26
N ASP A 34 2.95 -5.34 14.87
CA ASP A 34 1.63 -5.39 15.51
C ASP A 34 0.95 -4.03 15.70
N ASN A 35 1.12 -3.14 14.72
CA ASN A 35 0.59 -1.77 14.75
C ASN A 35 -0.36 -1.49 13.58
N SER A 36 -1.36 -0.63 13.84
CA SER A 36 -2.15 -0.02 12.76
C SER A 36 -1.28 0.92 11.93
N LEU A 37 -1.44 0.88 10.61
CA LEU A 37 -0.71 1.73 9.68
C LEU A 37 -1.58 2.92 9.27
N SER A 38 -0.96 4.10 9.22
CA SER A 38 -1.48 5.26 8.49
C SER A 38 -0.86 5.40 7.10
N SER A 39 0.17 4.62 6.78
CA SER A 39 0.88 4.75 5.49
C SER A 39 -0.01 4.38 4.32
N VAL A 40 0.11 5.18 3.25
CA VAL A 40 -0.51 4.93 1.96
C VAL A 40 0.60 4.83 0.92
N GLU A 41 0.48 3.85 0.04
CA GLU A 41 1.42 3.65 -1.06
C GLU A 41 0.68 3.63 -2.40
N ALA A 42 1.29 4.24 -3.40
CA ALA A 42 0.84 4.25 -4.78
C ALA A 42 1.79 3.42 -5.65
N TYR A 43 1.24 2.50 -6.43
CA TYR A 43 1.95 1.69 -7.40
C TYR A 43 1.74 2.23 -8.80
N ASP A 44 2.85 2.56 -9.47
CA ASP A 44 2.90 2.86 -10.89
C ASP A 44 3.25 1.58 -11.66
N PRO A 45 2.33 1.03 -12.47
CA PRO A 45 2.58 -0.16 -13.28
C PRO A 45 3.59 0.06 -14.41
N GLN A 46 3.75 1.29 -14.91
CA GLN A 46 4.71 1.61 -15.98
C GLN A 46 6.15 1.56 -15.47
N GLN A 47 6.34 1.99 -14.22
CA GLN A 47 7.65 2.01 -13.55
C GLN A 47 7.89 0.76 -12.71
N ASN A 48 6.87 -0.08 -12.52
CA ASN A 48 6.87 -1.20 -11.58
C ASN A 48 7.42 -0.77 -10.21
N ARG A 49 6.80 0.23 -9.58
CA ARG A 49 7.33 0.83 -8.35
C ARG A 49 6.22 1.28 -7.42
N TRP A 50 6.40 1.00 -6.12
CA TRP A 50 5.59 1.57 -5.05
C TRP A 50 6.26 2.83 -4.49
N THR A 51 5.47 3.86 -4.22
CA THR A 51 5.92 5.11 -3.61
C THR A 51 5.03 5.46 -2.43
N LEU A 52 5.63 5.80 -1.29
CA LEU A 52 4.90 6.34 -0.15
C LEU A 52 4.34 7.71 -0.51
N ILE A 53 3.06 7.90 -0.22
CA ILE A 53 2.35 9.17 -0.41
C ILE A 53 1.75 9.63 0.92
N ASP A 54 1.00 10.74 0.90
CA ASP A 54 0.33 11.26 2.08
C ASP A 54 -0.52 10.19 2.79
N GLY A 55 -0.28 10.09 4.09
CA GLY A 55 -0.90 9.09 4.94
C GLY A 55 -2.34 9.42 5.33
N LEU A 56 -3.00 8.43 5.89
CA LEU A 56 -4.29 8.56 6.55
C LEU A 56 -4.17 9.45 7.79
N ARG A 57 -5.19 10.26 8.07
CA ARG A 57 -5.24 11.13 9.28
C ARG A 57 -5.07 10.37 10.59
N ARG A 58 -5.53 9.12 10.64
CA ARG A 58 -5.36 8.20 11.77
C ARG A 58 -5.02 6.82 11.21
N PRO A 59 -4.11 6.07 11.87
CA PRO A 59 -3.86 4.69 11.52
C PRO A 59 -5.14 3.85 11.60
N ARG A 60 -5.34 2.93 10.67
CA ARG A 60 -6.50 2.02 10.65
C ARG A 60 -6.17 0.73 9.92
N TRP A 61 -6.88 -0.34 10.24
CA TRP A 61 -6.86 -1.64 9.58
C TRP A 61 -8.28 -2.25 9.62
N GLY A 62 -8.54 -3.23 8.75
CA GLY A 62 -9.88 -3.80 8.50
C GLY A 62 -10.47 -3.33 7.17
#